data_AF-A0A0R2TXH4-F1
#
_entry.id   AF-A0A0R2TXH4-F1
#
_cell.length_a   1.000
_cell.length_b   1.000
_cell.length_c   1.000
_cell.angle_alpha   90.00
_cell.angle_beta   90.00
_cell.angle_gamma   90.00
#
_symmetry.space_group_name_H-M   'P 1'
#
loop_
_entity.id
_entity.type
_entity.pdbx_description
1 polymer ?
#
loop_
_entity_poly.entity_id
_entity_poly.type
_entity_poly.pdbx_seq_one_letter_code
_entity_poly.pdbx_strand_id
1 'polypeptide(L)'
;MLLSTNLKTPVGELSLIADEDILIAAGFSGVANLISRLDTQSAEQKLSKSFRIPIISDLISDYFDGDFNSLNGIRTRQSGAKFSQDVWKVMRKIPAGKTITYAELAKRAGSA
;
A
#
# COMPACT_ATOMS: atom_id res chain seq x y z
N MET A 1 -11.44 -11.54 7.04
CA MET A 1 -10.43 -11.81 8.11
C MET A 1 -9.14 -11.24 7.60
N LEU A 2 -8.45 -10.42 8.38
CA LEU A 2 -7.24 -9.76 7.91
C LEU A 2 -6.02 -10.67 8.09
N LEU A 3 -5.11 -10.62 7.13
CA LEU A 3 -3.80 -11.26 7.19
C LEU A 3 -2.74 -10.18 7.38
N SER A 4 -1.81 -10.42 8.31
CA SER A 4 -0.59 -9.61 8.43
C SER A 4 0.65 -10.44 8.13
N THR A 5 1.64 -9.82 7.51
CA THR A 5 2.96 -10.43 7.31
C THR A 5 4.06 -9.37 7.32
N ASN A 6 5.29 -9.82 7.54
CA ASN A 6 6.49 -9.01 7.43
C ASN A 6 7.34 -9.57 6.31
N LEU A 7 7.55 -8.76 5.28
CA LEU A 7 8.37 -9.12 4.13
C LEU A 7 9.73 -8.44 4.26
N LYS A 8 10.81 -9.24 4.16
CA LYS A 8 12.16 -8.68 4.07
C LYS A 8 12.35 -8.10 2.68
N THR A 9 12.74 -6.83 2.60
CA THR A 9 13.06 -6.14 1.34
C THR A 9 14.47 -5.57 1.42
N PRO A 10 15.11 -5.25 0.28
CA PRO A 10 16.42 -4.58 0.26
C PRO A 10 16.48 -3.26 1.05
N VAL A 11 15.34 -2.61 1.29
CA VAL A 11 15.25 -1.31 1.98
C VAL A 11 14.66 -1.42 3.40
N GLY A 12 14.57 -2.64 3.94
CA GLY A 12 14.08 -2.91 5.30
C GLY A 12 12.92 -3.89 5.36
N GLU A 13 12.40 -4.12 6.57
CA GLU A 13 11.23 -4.99 6.77
C GLU A 13 9.94 -4.21 6.46
N LEU A 14 9.19 -4.69 5.46
CA LEU A 14 7.92 -4.14 5.06
C LEU A 14 6.78 -4.94 5.71
N SER A 15 6.07 -4.31 6.64
CA SER A 15 4.85 -4.88 7.21
C SER A 15 3.67 -4.66 6.27
N LEU A 16 2.82 -5.67 6.14
CA LEU A 16 1.65 -5.67 5.29
C LEU A 16 0.41 -6.12 6.08
N ILE A 17 -0.74 -5.54 5.78
CA ILE A 17 -2.07 -6.01 6.19
C ILE A 17 -2.96 -6.08 4.96
N ALA A 18 -3.56 -7.23 4.70
CA ALA A 18 -4.47 -7.45 3.58
C ALA A 18 -5.75 -8.14 4.01
N ASP A 19 -6.80 -7.93 3.23
CA ASP A 19 -8.03 -8.72 3.22
C ASP A 19 -8.06 -9.50 1.92
N GLU A 20 -7.82 -10.82 2.01
CA GLU A 20 -7.55 -11.68 0.86
C GLU A 20 -6.38 -11.14 0.00
N ASP A 21 -6.67 -10.66 -1.21
CA ASP A 21 -5.72 -10.10 -2.17
C ASP A 21 -5.83 -8.57 -2.29
N ILE A 22 -6.54 -7.93 -1.35
CA ILE A 22 -6.69 -6.47 -1.27
C ILE A 22 -5.79 -5.94 -0.15
N LEU A 23 -4.78 -5.14 -0.52
CA LEU A 23 -3.88 -4.51 0.43
C LEU A 23 -4.57 -3.33 1.14
N ILE A 24 -4.65 -3.42 2.47
CA ILE A 24 -5.24 -2.40 3.35
C ILE A 24 -4.18 -1.51 3.98
N ALA A 25 -3.01 -2.04 4.32
CA ALA A 25 -1.93 -1.24 4.88
C ALA A 25 -0.56 -1.81 4.53
N ALA A 26 0.41 -0.94 4.29
CA ALA A 26 1.80 -1.30 4.11
C ALA A 26 2.69 -0.22 4.71
N GLY A 27 3.79 -0.61 5.37
CA GLY A 27 4.75 0.34 5.91
C GLY A 27 5.92 -0.29 6.64
N PHE A 28 6.94 0.51 6.89
CA PHE A 28 8.22 0.09 7.47
C PHE A 28 8.30 0.24 9.00
N SER A 29 7.18 0.58 9.65
CA SER A 29 7.11 0.86 11.10
C SER A 29 6.48 -0.29 11.90
N GLY A 30 6.39 -1.49 11.33
CA GLY A 30 5.83 -2.66 11.99
C GLY A 30 4.30 -2.76 11.92
N VAL A 31 3.78 -3.98 12.07
CA VAL A 31 2.34 -4.28 12.00
C VAL A 31 1.54 -3.51 13.07
N ALA A 32 2.08 -3.33 14.28
CA ALA A 32 1.40 -2.59 15.35
C ALA A 32 1.11 -1.13 14.96
N ASN A 33 2.04 -0.47 14.26
CA ASN A 33 1.83 0.88 13.75
C ASN A 33 0.79 0.94 12.63
N LEU A 34 0.70 -0.11 11.81
CA LEU A 34 -0.33 -0.19 10.77
C LEU A 34 -1.73 -0.36 11.38
N ILE A 35 -1.86 -1.23 12.40
CA ILE A 35 -3.13 -1.46 13.10
C ILE A 35 -3.67 -0.15 13.69
N SER A 36 -2.83 0.66 14.32
CA SER A 36 -3.26 1.92 14.95
C SER A 36 -3.76 2.99 13.95
N ARG A 37 -3.58 2.76 12.65
CA ARG A 37 -3.96 3.66 11.56
C ARG A 37 -5.08 3.11 10.67
N LEU A 38 -5.58 1.91 10.97
CA LEU A 38 -6.73 1.33 10.27
C LEU A 38 -8.00 2.12 10.56
N ASP A 39 -8.94 2.12 9.63
CA ASP A 39 -10.31 2.56 9.93
C ASP A 39 -10.98 1.61 10.92
N THR A 40 -12.05 2.11 11.56
CA THR A 40 -12.83 1.39 12.57
C THR A 40 -13.29 0.03 12.08
N GLN A 41 -13.79 -0.06 10.85
CA GLN A 41 -14.32 -1.31 10.30
C GLN A 41 -13.22 -2.36 10.13
N SER A 42 -12.04 -1.97 9.65
CA SER A 42 -10.90 -2.86 9.48
C SER A 42 -10.27 -3.25 10.81
N ALA A 43 -10.24 -2.33 11.78
CA ALA A 43 -9.71 -2.56 13.13
C ALA A 43 -10.54 -3.56 13.94
N GLU A 44 -11.85 -3.67 13.70
CA GLU A 44 -12.74 -4.64 14.34
C GLU A 44 -12.57 -6.08 13.80
N GLN A 45 -11.94 -6.24 12.64
CA GLN A 45 -11.72 -7.56 12.06
C GLN A 45 -10.60 -8.31 12.79
N LYS A 46 -10.76 -9.63 12.92
CA LYS A 46 -9.69 -10.50 13.42
C LYS A 46 -8.48 -10.44 12.48
N LEU A 47 -7.31 -10.17 13.05
CA LEU A 47 -6.02 -10.20 12.37
C LEU A 47 -5.32 -11.52 12.67
N SER A 48 -4.91 -12.22 11.61
CA SER A 48 -4.10 -13.44 11.70
C SER A 48 -2.73 -13.20 11.09
N LYS A 49 -1.68 -13.72 11.74
CA LYS A 49 -0.32 -13.67 11.20
C LYS A 49 -0.16 -14.75 10.13
N SER A 50 0.40 -14.36 8.98
CA SER A 50 0.78 -15.26 7.89
C SER A 50 2.25 -15.11 7.56
N PHE A 51 2.86 -16.17 7.05
CA PHE A 51 4.22 -16.13 6.52
C PHE A 51 4.30 -15.27 5.25
N ARG A 52 3.23 -15.26 4.44
CA ARG A 52 3.13 -14.43 3.24
C ARG A 52 1.67 -14.15 2.88
N ILE A 53 1.46 -13.11 2.08
CA ILE A 53 0.17 -12.81 1.45
C ILE A 53 0.34 -13.12 -0.04
N PRO A 54 -0.24 -14.21 -0.57
CA PRO A 54 -0.08 -14.61 -1.96
C PRO A 54 -0.42 -13.48 -2.94
N ILE A 55 0.19 -13.48 -4.12
CA ILE A 55 0.10 -12.43 -5.15
C ILE A 55 0.77 -11.11 -4.69
N ILE A 56 0.34 -10.53 -3.57
CA ILE A 56 0.90 -9.25 -3.07
C ILE A 56 2.40 -9.40 -2.77
N SER A 57 2.79 -10.49 -2.09
CA SER A 57 4.20 -10.70 -1.75
C SER A 57 5.07 -10.95 -3.00
N ASP A 58 4.51 -11.58 -4.03
CA ASP A 58 5.22 -11.86 -5.29
C ASP A 58 5.43 -10.58 -6.09
N LEU A 59 4.37 -9.77 -6.26
CA LEU A 59 4.46 -8.48 -6.93
C LEU A 59 5.45 -7.53 -6.23
N ILE A 60 5.54 -7.57 -4.90
CA ILE A 60 6.55 -6.79 -4.18
C ILE A 60 7.96 -7.34 -4.44
N SER A 61 8.15 -8.67 -4.51
CA SER A 61 9.44 -9.26 -4.89
C SER A 61 9.84 -8.82 -6.29
N ASP A 62 8.94 -8.96 -7.26
CA ASP A 62 9.16 -8.57 -8.66
C ASP A 62 9.60 -7.10 -8.79
N TYR A 63 9.03 -6.22 -7.95
CA TYR A 63 9.43 -4.80 -7.91
C TYR A 63 10.91 -4.63 -7.51
N PHE A 64 11.35 -5.38 -6.49
CA PHE A 64 12.75 -5.34 -6.05
C PHE A 64 13.68 -6.10 -6.99
N ASP A 65 13.17 -7.03 -7.78
CA ASP A 65 13.90 -7.74 -8.85
C ASP A 65 13.97 -6.94 -10.17
N GLY A 66 13.33 -5.77 -10.22
CA GLY A 66 13.48 -4.80 -11.31
C GLY A 66 12.24 -4.62 -12.20
N ASP A 67 11.14 -5.33 -11.96
CA ASP A 67 9.86 -5.02 -12.59
C ASP A 67 9.15 -3.90 -11.82
N PHE A 68 9.53 -2.66 -12.11
CA PHE A 68 8.94 -1.49 -11.45
C PHE A 68 7.44 -1.29 -11.69
N ASN A 69 6.84 -2.03 -12.63
CA ASN A 69 5.40 -1.96 -12.91
C ASN A 69 4.59 -3.02 -12.14
N SER A 70 5.23 -3.99 -11.49
CA SER A 70 4.56 -5.09 -10.78
C SER A 70 3.57 -4.58 -9.71
N LEU A 71 3.91 -3.50 -9.01
CA LEU A 71 3.07 -2.91 -7.97
C LEU A 71 1.70 -2.43 -8.50
N ASN A 72 1.57 -2.18 -9.80
CA ASN A 72 0.29 -1.82 -10.42
C ASN A 72 -0.75 -2.96 -10.35
N GLY A 73 -0.30 -4.21 -10.20
CA GLY A 73 -1.16 -5.37 -9.99
C GLY A 73 -1.77 -5.45 -8.60
N ILE A 74 -1.27 -4.67 -7.63
CA ILE A 74 -1.77 -4.70 -6.26
C ILE A 74 -3.09 -3.93 -6.15
N ARG A 75 -4.15 -4.65 -5.78
CA ARG A 75 -5.44 -4.06 -5.44
C ARG A 75 -5.33 -3.45 -4.04
N THR A 76 -5.83 -2.22 -3.87
CA THR A 76 -5.76 -1.50 -2.60
C THR A 76 -7.14 -1.03 -2.17
N ARG A 77 -7.38 -1.02 -0.85
CA ARG A 77 -8.57 -0.42 -0.23
C ARG A 77 -8.10 0.45 0.94
N GLN A 78 -8.12 1.75 0.72
CA GLN A 78 -7.78 2.77 1.72
C GLN A 78 -9.02 3.58 2.02
N SER A 79 -9.31 3.81 3.30
CA SER A 79 -10.28 4.81 3.73
C SER A 79 -9.67 6.21 3.61
N GLY A 80 -10.49 7.20 3.29
CA GLY A 80 -10.01 8.58 3.16
C GLY A 80 -10.99 9.48 2.42
N ALA A 81 -10.85 10.78 2.65
CA ALA A 81 -11.64 11.79 1.96
C ALA A 81 -11.43 11.72 0.44
N LYS A 82 -12.41 12.22 -0.32
CA LYS A 82 -12.38 12.24 -1.79
C LYS A 82 -11.07 12.82 -2.34
N PHE A 83 -10.58 13.92 -1.75
CA PHE A 83 -9.32 14.52 -2.20
C PHE A 83 -8.12 13.58 -2.02
N SER A 84 -7.98 12.90 -0.87
CA SER A 84 -6.92 11.91 -0.65
C SER A 84 -6.99 10.78 -1.67
N GLN A 85 -8.19 10.27 -1.98
CA GLN A 85 -8.39 9.26 -3.02
C GLN A 85 -7.91 9.75 -4.39
N ASP A 86 -8.22 11.00 -4.74
CA ASP A 86 -7.84 11.58 -6.03
C ASP A 86 -6.32 11.82 -6.09
N VAL A 87 -5.69 12.26 -4.98
CA VAL A 87 -4.23 12.33 -4.84
C VAL A 87 -3.58 10.96 -5.05
N TRP A 88 -4.05 9.90 -4.38
CA TRP A 88 -3.48 8.56 -4.53
C TRP A 88 -3.63 8.00 -5.95
N LYS A 89 -4.75 8.28 -6.62
CA LYS A 89 -4.93 7.92 -8.04
C LYS A 89 -3.91 8.62 -8.94
N VAL A 90 -3.57 9.88 -8.67
CA VAL A 90 -2.52 10.59 -9.40
C VAL A 90 -1.15 9.99 -9.10
N MET A 91 -0.85 9.70 -7.83
CA MET A 91 0.43 9.10 -7.42
C MET A 91 0.70 7.78 -8.15
N ARG A 92 -0.31 6.91 -8.31
CA ARG A 92 -0.17 5.65 -9.07
C ARG A 92 0.10 5.82 -10.56
N LYS A 93 -0.10 7.01 -11.12
CA LYS A 93 0.19 7.31 -12.54
C LYS A 93 1.58 7.89 -12.76
N ILE A 94 2.35 8.14 -11.70
CA ILE A 94 3.73 8.63 -11.80
C ILE A 94 4.61 7.45 -12.23
N PRO A 95 5.29 7.52 -13.40
CA PRO A 95 6.17 6.44 -13.83
C PRO A 95 7.37 6.26 -12.89
N ALA A 96 7.87 5.03 -12.79
CA ALA A 96 9.09 4.75 -12.05
C ALA A 96 10.27 5.62 -12.53
N GLY A 97 11.07 6.12 -11.59
CA GLY A 97 12.20 7.02 -11.88
C GLY A 97 11.80 8.45 -12.27
N LYS A 98 10.51 8.82 -12.17
CA LYS A 98 10.03 10.20 -12.37
C LYS A 98 9.51 10.80 -11.08
N THR A 99 9.56 12.12 -10.99
CA THR A 99 9.07 12.88 -9.85
C THR A 99 8.13 13.99 -10.32
N ILE A 100 7.25 14.43 -9.41
CA ILE A 100 6.45 15.65 -9.56
C ILE A 100 6.48 16.41 -8.24
N THR A 101 6.25 17.71 -8.30
CA THR A 101 6.12 18.58 -7.12
C THR A 101 4.77 18.39 -6.43
N TYR A 102 4.70 18.80 -5.16
CA TYR A 102 3.43 18.83 -4.42
C TYR A 102 2.38 19.73 -5.09
N ALA A 103 2.80 20.86 -5.66
CA ALA A 103 1.90 21.76 -6.39
C ALA A 103 1.31 21.08 -7.64
N GLU A 104 2.12 20.35 -8.40
CA GLU A 104 1.65 19.56 -9.54
C GLU A 104 0.72 18.44 -9.11
N LEU A 105 1.03 17.73 -8.02
CA LEU A 105 0.18 16.68 -7.46
C LEU A 105 -1.19 17.24 -7.06
N ALA A 106 -1.22 18.35 -6.33
CA ALA A 106 -2.45 19.01 -5.91
C ALA A 106 -3.30 19.45 -7.11
N LYS A 107 -2.67 20.10 -8.10
CA LYS A 107 -3.31 20.54 -9.35
C LYS A 107 -3.92 19.36 -10.11
N ARG A 108 -3.17 18.26 -10.26
CA ARG A 108 -3.65 17.04 -10.94
C ARG A 108 -4.76 16.31 -10.16
N ALA A 109 -4.80 16.46 -8.84
CA ALA A 109 -5.82 15.88 -7.98
C ALA A 109 -7.10 16.74 -7.87
N GLY A 110 -7.16 17.87 -8.58
CA GLY A 110 -8.34 18.74 -8.62
C GLY A 110 -8.39 19.79 -7.51
N SER A 111 -7.28 20.01 -6.79
CA SER A 111 -7.12 21.22 -5.98
C SER A 111 -6.65 22.33 -6.94
N ALA A 112 -7.57 23.21 -7.31
CA ALA A 112 -7.32 24.39 -8.14
C ALA A 112 -7.59 25.65 -7.34
#